data_AF-A0A413J0D1-F1
#
_entry.id   AF-A0A413J0D1-F1
#
_cell.length_a   1.000
_cell.length_b   1.000
_cell.length_c   1.000
_cell.angle_alpha   90.00
_cell.angle_beta   90.00
_cell.angle_gamma   90.00
#
_symmetry.space_group_name_H-M   'P 1'
#
loop_
_entity.id
_entity.type
_entity.pdbx_description
1 polymer ?
#
loop_
_entity_poly.entity_id
_entity_poly.type
_entity_poly.pdbx_seq_one_letter_code
_entity_poly.pdbx_strand_id
1 'polypeptide(L)'
;MDEQKTLTLDFIKSLMEPAYTLVWTDYDDNLDNHRGLIQKCLDSKSREHLWEEADVWYSDAEWEAVRGIIAKLKEECTVFNDFDEEDVDDFFDEHEDEIRDEIYSRNDSDVIKELIMHTDDIPIRVEMLSNYDCINSHWFESQGGYRYEESYFGDMVDSLNLNPARVKKILTKHGYKAYGRFPNRKNRNGREQVSYEQFYEELINSCCGANLLTYIGRVNLKELYEAGFSLEEVVIPKGNCCGLFSSTYGGGSLLEMELKKDVRLKLEVKDYHGFRFRLDDERSKYECSIRHVYGVDDSFFGERISLVAS
;
A
#
# COMPACT_ATOMS: atom_id res chain seq x y z
N MET A 1 26.90 11.43 57.74
CA MET A 1 27.89 12.16 56.93
C MET A 1 27.15 12.37 55.65
N ASP A 2 26.40 13.48 55.58
CA ASP A 2 25.59 13.77 54.41
C ASP A 2 26.57 14.01 53.27
N GLU A 3 26.59 13.10 52.30
CA GLU A 3 27.22 13.37 51.02
C GLU A 3 26.55 14.64 50.51
N GLN A 4 27.33 15.72 50.44
CA GLN A 4 26.91 16.97 49.86
C GLN A 4 26.60 16.64 48.41
N LYS A 5 25.32 16.45 48.09
CA LYS A 5 24.89 16.12 46.72
C LYS A 5 25.36 17.26 45.84
N THR A 6 26.25 16.97 44.92
CA THR A 6 26.69 17.91 43.89
C THR A 6 25.85 17.67 42.65
N LEU A 7 25.30 18.75 42.10
CA LEU A 7 24.59 18.72 40.84
C LEU A 7 25.58 18.26 39.75
N THR A 8 25.34 17.09 39.19
CA THR A 8 26.21 16.43 38.21
C THR A 8 25.34 15.65 37.23
N LEU A 9 25.85 15.40 36.01
CA LEU A 9 25.12 14.62 35.01
C LEU A 9 24.76 13.22 35.53
N ASP A 10 25.68 12.55 36.25
CA ASP A 10 25.43 11.23 36.84
C ASP A 10 24.30 11.26 37.88
N PHE A 11 24.23 12.35 38.66
CA PHE A 11 23.14 12.55 39.61
C PHE A 11 21.79 12.72 38.88
N ILE A 12 21.72 13.58 37.85
CA ILE A 12 20.49 13.75 37.05
C ILE A 12 20.07 12.43 36.39
N LYS A 13 21.03 11.70 35.79
CA LYS A 13 20.78 10.37 35.19
C LYS A 13 20.24 9.35 36.18
N SER A 14 20.57 9.49 37.46
CA SER A 14 20.08 8.62 38.54
C SER A 14 18.65 8.94 38.99
N LEU A 15 18.17 10.17 38.73
CA LEU A 15 16.77 10.57 38.97
C LEU A 15 15.86 10.17 37.81
N MET A 16 16.41 10.05 36.61
CA MET A 16 15.65 9.67 35.42
C MET A 16 15.12 8.24 35.50
N GLU A 17 13.89 8.05 35.00
CA GLU A 17 13.24 6.74 34.83
C GLU A 17 14.01 5.88 33.83
N PRO A 18 13.91 4.54 33.92
CA PRO A 18 14.64 3.63 33.03
C PRO A 18 14.15 3.68 31.58
N ALA A 19 12.89 4.09 31.35
CA ALA A 19 12.29 4.23 30.03
C ALA A 19 11.26 5.37 30.05
N TYR A 20 11.12 6.06 28.92
CA TYR A 20 10.14 7.12 28.70
C TYR A 20 9.33 6.84 27.43
N THR A 21 8.00 6.84 27.55
CA THR A 21 7.11 6.87 26.38
C THR A 21 6.88 8.34 26.02
N LEU A 22 7.67 8.86 25.07
CA LEU A 22 7.61 10.28 24.70
C LEU A 22 6.37 10.61 23.85
N VAL A 23 5.95 9.67 23.02
CA VAL A 23 4.76 9.81 22.18
C VAL A 23 3.79 8.69 22.50
N TRP A 24 2.52 9.06 22.69
CA TRP A 24 1.42 8.12 22.84
C TRP A 24 0.63 8.06 21.53
N THR A 25 0.59 6.89 20.94
CA THR A 25 -0.27 6.57 19.80
C THR A 25 -1.48 5.83 20.34
N ASP A 26 -2.68 6.35 20.07
CA ASP A 26 -3.91 5.67 20.45
C ASP A 26 -4.29 4.60 19.41
N TYR A 27 -5.33 3.81 19.71
CA TYR A 27 -5.81 2.77 18.82
C TYR A 27 -6.62 3.32 17.63
N ASP A 28 -7.03 4.59 17.68
CA ASP A 28 -7.73 5.29 16.60
C ASP A 28 -6.74 5.93 15.62
N ASP A 29 -5.48 6.12 16.03
CA ASP A 29 -4.36 6.54 15.19
C ASP A 29 -3.95 5.44 14.21
N ASN A 30 -4.25 5.63 12.93
CA ASN A 30 -3.94 4.69 11.86
C ASN A 30 -3.67 5.40 10.51
N LEU A 31 -3.30 4.61 9.50
CA LEU A 31 -2.95 5.10 8.17
C LEU A 31 -4.05 4.85 7.11
N ASP A 32 -5.27 4.49 7.52
CA ASP A 32 -6.36 4.14 6.59
C ASP A 32 -6.70 5.27 5.63
N ASN A 33 -6.58 6.50 6.13
CA ASN A 33 -6.85 7.74 5.41
C ASN A 33 -5.60 8.35 4.73
N HIS A 34 -4.47 7.64 4.81
CA HIS A 34 -3.15 8.07 4.33
C HIS A 34 -2.62 7.17 3.20
N ARG A 35 -3.51 6.50 2.45
CA ARG A 35 -3.13 5.63 1.32
C ARG A 35 -2.24 6.34 0.28
N GLY A 36 -2.45 7.63 0.04
CA GLY A 36 -1.57 8.43 -0.82
C GLY A 36 -0.12 8.52 -0.31
N LEU A 37 0.11 8.57 1.00
CA LEU A 37 1.45 8.52 1.60
C LEU A 37 2.10 7.15 1.40
N ILE A 38 1.34 6.08 1.62
CA ILE A 38 1.79 4.71 1.42
C ILE A 38 2.12 4.46 -0.07
N GLN A 39 1.32 5.03 -0.99
CA GLN A 39 1.60 4.97 -2.42
C GLN A 39 2.90 5.71 -2.78
N LYS A 40 3.22 6.84 -2.14
CA LYS A 40 4.52 7.50 -2.34
C LYS A 40 5.68 6.59 -1.91
N CYS A 41 5.53 5.87 -0.80
CA CYS A 41 6.54 4.90 -0.34
C CYS A 41 6.74 3.76 -1.34
N LEU A 42 5.66 3.26 -1.95
CA LEU A 42 5.71 2.27 -3.03
C LEU A 42 6.39 2.82 -4.30
N ASP A 43 6.06 4.05 -4.69
CA ASP A 43 6.61 4.68 -5.89
C ASP A 43 8.11 5.01 -5.72
N SER A 44 8.55 5.39 -4.52
CA SER A 44 9.96 5.66 -4.19
C SER A 44 10.75 4.43 -3.74
N LYS A 45 10.07 3.31 -3.46
CA LYS A 45 10.64 2.09 -2.86
C LYS A 45 11.42 2.40 -1.58
N SER A 46 10.86 3.28 -0.76
CA SER A 46 11.50 3.79 0.45
C SER A 46 10.47 3.94 1.57
N ARG A 47 10.94 3.78 2.81
CA ARG A 47 10.15 4.05 4.02
C ARG A 47 10.21 5.53 4.43
N GLU A 48 11.12 6.30 3.84
CA GLU A 48 11.47 7.66 4.28
C GLU A 48 10.25 8.57 4.37
N HIS A 49 9.37 8.57 3.37
CA HIS A 49 8.18 9.42 3.42
C HIS A 49 7.26 9.14 4.61
N LEU A 50 7.17 7.88 5.03
CA LEU A 50 6.37 7.52 6.20
C LEU A 50 7.02 8.05 7.49
N TRP A 51 8.35 7.93 7.60
CA TRP A 51 9.11 8.49 8.73
C TRP A 51 9.05 10.01 8.78
N GLU A 52 9.23 10.69 7.64
CA GLU A 52 9.16 12.14 7.52
C GLU A 52 7.81 12.69 7.97
N GLU A 53 6.70 12.07 7.54
CA GLU A 53 5.37 12.52 7.96
C GLU A 53 5.06 12.21 9.42
N ALA A 54 5.49 11.06 9.94
CA ALA A 54 5.30 10.75 11.34
C ALA A 54 6.09 11.69 12.26
N ASP A 55 7.32 12.03 11.90
CA ASP A 55 8.11 13.06 12.61
C ASP A 55 7.35 14.39 12.65
N VAL A 56 6.78 14.82 11.52
CA VAL A 56 5.96 16.04 11.46
C VAL A 56 4.73 15.94 12.36
N TRP A 57 4.00 14.83 12.36
CA TRP A 57 2.76 14.70 13.13
C TRP A 57 2.99 14.66 14.65
N TYR A 58 4.12 14.10 15.09
CA TYR A 58 4.36 13.83 16.52
C TYR A 58 5.49 14.67 17.14
N SER A 59 6.21 15.48 16.36
CA SER A 59 7.29 16.36 16.85
C SER A 59 6.87 17.28 18.00
N ASP A 60 5.71 17.92 17.90
CA ASP A 60 5.19 18.80 18.97
C ASP A 60 4.90 18.00 20.25
N ALA A 61 4.29 16.82 20.12
CA ALA A 61 3.96 15.97 21.26
C ALA A 61 5.22 15.44 21.96
N GLU A 62 6.20 15.00 21.17
CA GLU A 62 7.50 14.57 21.68
C GLU A 62 8.23 15.72 22.38
N TRP A 63 8.22 16.92 21.79
CA TRP A 63 8.83 18.11 22.38
C TRP A 63 8.20 18.49 23.72
N GLU A 64 6.87 18.49 23.81
CA GLU A 64 6.16 18.76 25.07
C GLU A 64 6.44 17.68 26.13
N ALA A 65 6.55 16.41 25.73
CA ALA A 65 6.89 15.33 26.66
C ALA A 65 8.30 15.50 27.24
N VAL A 66 9.30 15.79 26.40
CA VAL A 66 10.68 16.05 26.84
C VAL A 66 10.73 17.27 27.76
N ARG A 67 10.04 18.37 27.43
CA ARG A 67 9.97 19.53 28.31
C ARG A 67 9.31 19.22 29.66
N GLY A 68 8.25 18.42 29.65
CA GLY A 68 7.59 17.96 30.86
C GLY A 68 8.50 17.11 31.75
N ILE A 69 9.32 16.23 31.15
CA ILE A 69 10.32 15.44 31.88
C ILE A 69 11.40 16.36 32.48
N ILE A 70 11.94 17.29 31.70
CA ILE A 70 12.94 18.25 32.19
C ILE A 70 12.39 19.09 33.35
N ALA A 71 11.16 19.59 33.22
CA ALA A 71 10.51 20.36 34.29
C ALA A 71 10.35 19.55 35.58
N LYS A 72 9.98 18.26 35.49
CA LYS A 72 9.92 17.36 36.65
C LYS A 72 11.29 17.11 37.26
N LEU A 73 12.33 16.92 36.44
CA LEU A 73 13.70 16.75 36.95
C LEU A 73 14.20 18.01 37.67
N LYS A 74 13.89 19.21 37.15
CA LYS A 74 14.18 20.49 37.83
C LYS A 74 13.42 20.62 39.16
N GLU A 75 12.15 20.23 39.19
CA GLU A 75 11.34 20.18 40.42
C GLU A 75 11.92 19.18 41.44
N GLU A 76 12.36 18.00 40.99
CA GLU A 76 13.02 17.02 41.86
C GLU A 76 14.34 17.53 42.46
N CYS A 77 15.12 18.29 41.69
CA CYS A 77 16.35 18.89 42.19
C CYS A 77 16.07 19.99 43.23
N THR A 78 15.15 20.90 42.95
CA THR A 78 14.85 22.06 43.82
C THR A 78 14.04 21.67 45.06
N VAL A 79 12.98 20.87 44.90
CA VAL A 79 12.02 20.57 45.99
C VAL A 79 12.47 19.41 46.87
N PHE A 80 13.05 18.36 46.28
CA PHE A 80 13.37 17.12 47.00
C PHE A 80 14.84 16.97 47.36
N ASN A 81 15.72 17.76 46.74
CA ASN A 81 17.17 17.72 46.99
C ASN A 81 17.76 19.06 47.48
N ASP A 82 16.91 20.07 47.73
CA ASP A 82 17.26 21.37 48.31
C ASP A 82 18.38 22.12 47.55
N PHE A 83 18.47 21.94 46.23
CA PHE A 83 19.35 22.75 45.38
C PHE A 83 18.76 24.14 45.15
N ASP A 84 19.63 25.13 44.97
CA ASP A 84 19.21 26.48 44.58
C ASP A 84 18.61 26.48 43.17
N GLU A 85 17.54 27.25 42.98
CA GLU A 85 16.80 27.30 41.71
C GLU A 85 17.66 27.88 40.57
N GLU A 86 18.47 28.90 40.87
CA GLU A 86 19.37 29.54 39.90
C GLU A 86 20.48 28.57 39.49
N ASP A 87 21.07 27.84 40.45
CA ASP A 87 22.09 26.82 40.18
C ASP A 87 21.54 25.64 39.35
N VAL A 88 20.28 25.23 39.57
CA VAL A 88 19.63 24.17 38.79
C VAL A 88 19.31 24.65 37.39
N ASP A 89 18.77 25.85 37.23
CA ASP A 89 18.47 26.40 35.91
C ASP A 89 19.74 26.57 35.07
N ASP A 90 20.79 27.17 35.62
CA ASP A 90 22.08 27.35 34.94
C ASP A 90 22.69 26.01 34.50
N PHE A 91 22.61 24.97 35.35
CA PHE A 91 23.14 23.65 35.01
C PHE A 91 22.35 22.96 33.90
N PHE A 92 21.02 23.02 33.94
CA PHE A 92 20.19 22.41 32.89
C PHE A 92 20.31 23.15 31.56
N ASP A 93 20.56 24.46 31.58
CA ASP A 93 20.81 25.24 30.38
C ASP A 93 22.23 24.95 29.82
N GLU A 94 23.24 24.73 30.67
CA GLU A 94 24.58 24.33 30.25
C GLU A 94 24.62 22.90 29.68
N HIS A 95 23.79 22.00 30.22
CA HIS A 95 23.74 20.58 29.86
C HIS A 95 22.47 20.15 29.12
N GLU A 96 21.79 21.08 28.45
CA GLU A 96 20.50 20.81 27.79
C GLU A 96 20.62 19.64 26.80
N ASP A 97 21.62 19.67 25.93
CA ASP A 97 21.83 18.67 24.90
C ASP A 97 22.08 17.28 25.50
N GLU A 98 22.95 17.14 26.51
CA GLU A 98 23.24 15.84 27.12
C GLU A 98 22.05 15.25 27.88
N ILE A 99 21.25 16.11 28.52
CA ILE A 99 20.04 15.68 29.25
C ILE A 99 18.97 15.23 28.26
N ARG A 100 18.78 15.96 27.15
CA ARG A 100 17.84 15.57 26.09
C ARG A 100 18.27 14.28 25.40
N ASP A 101 19.54 14.16 25.03
CA ASP A 101 20.09 12.96 24.41
C ASP A 101 19.88 11.72 25.30
N GLU A 102 20.06 11.87 26.62
CA GLU A 102 19.78 10.79 27.56
C GLU A 102 18.28 10.43 27.60
N ILE A 103 17.38 11.41 27.61
CA ILE A 103 15.92 11.16 27.56
C ILE A 103 15.54 10.43 26.27
N TYR A 104 16.05 10.89 25.11
CA TYR A 104 15.81 10.24 23.81
C TYR A 104 16.39 8.82 23.76
N SER A 105 17.56 8.58 24.38
CA SER A 105 18.16 7.24 24.45
C SER A 105 17.31 6.24 25.25
N ARG A 106 16.43 6.74 26.13
CA ARG A 106 15.49 5.97 26.93
C ARG A 106 14.07 5.97 26.34
N ASN A 107 13.87 6.54 25.15
CA ASN A 107 12.57 6.55 24.49
C ASN A 107 12.18 5.14 24.03
N ASP A 108 11.01 4.67 24.44
CA ASP A 108 10.47 3.37 24.04
C ASP A 108 9.26 3.44 23.09
N SER A 109 8.84 4.65 22.70
CA SER A 109 7.75 4.82 21.72
C SER A 109 8.19 4.40 20.31
N ASP A 110 7.34 3.66 19.60
CA ASP A 110 7.54 3.29 18.19
C ASP A 110 6.27 3.62 17.40
N VAL A 111 6.09 4.91 17.14
CA VAL A 111 4.92 5.50 16.50
C VAL A 111 4.60 4.82 15.17
N ILE A 112 5.61 4.59 14.32
CA ILE A 112 5.42 3.95 13.02
C ILE A 112 4.87 2.54 13.16
N LYS A 113 5.45 1.76 14.07
CA LYS A 113 5.00 0.40 14.31
C LYS A 113 3.57 0.37 14.86
N GLU A 114 3.22 1.28 15.76
CA GLU A 114 1.87 1.37 16.32
C GLU A 114 0.84 1.76 15.24
N LEU A 115 1.12 2.82 14.46
CA LEU A 115 0.29 3.22 13.32
C LEU A 115 0.07 2.06 12.32
N ILE A 116 1.14 1.32 11.99
CA ILE A 116 1.05 0.15 11.09
C ILE A 116 0.21 -0.96 11.71
N MET A 117 0.33 -1.22 13.01
CA MET A 117 -0.46 -2.25 13.70
C MET A 117 -1.94 -1.91 13.77
N HIS A 118 -2.29 -0.63 13.84
CA HIS A 118 -3.67 -0.14 13.90
C HIS A 118 -4.30 0.08 12.52
N THR A 119 -3.53 -0.05 11.43
CA THR A 119 -4.03 0.10 10.06
C THR A 119 -4.61 -1.20 9.54
N ASP A 120 -5.81 -1.13 8.97
CA ASP A 120 -6.50 -2.28 8.39
C ASP A 120 -5.81 -2.77 7.09
N ASP A 121 -6.23 -3.94 6.60
CA ASP A 121 -5.73 -4.40 5.30
C ASP A 121 -6.19 -3.46 4.19
N ILE A 122 -5.25 -3.05 3.35
CA ILE A 122 -5.48 -2.02 2.35
C ILE A 122 -5.93 -2.68 1.04
N PRO A 123 -7.06 -2.25 0.45
CA PRO A 123 -7.45 -2.62 -0.90
C PRO A 123 -6.40 -2.25 -1.95
N ILE A 124 -6.10 -3.18 -2.85
CA ILE A 124 -5.11 -3.00 -3.91
C ILE A 124 -5.63 -3.35 -5.28
N ARG A 125 -4.91 -2.86 -6.29
CA ARG A 125 -5.09 -3.15 -7.71
C ARG A 125 -3.75 -3.55 -8.31
N VAL A 126 -3.73 -4.68 -9.00
CA VAL A 126 -2.60 -5.08 -9.85
C VAL A 126 -3.03 -4.95 -11.30
N GLU A 127 -2.48 -3.97 -12.00
CA GLU A 127 -2.98 -3.53 -13.31
C GLU A 127 -2.03 -3.98 -14.42
N MET A 128 -2.57 -4.64 -15.44
CA MET A 128 -1.82 -5.08 -16.62
C MET A 128 -1.64 -3.91 -17.60
N LEU A 129 -0.39 -3.54 -17.82
CA LEU A 129 0.03 -2.58 -18.82
C LEU A 129 0.45 -3.31 -20.10
N SER A 130 0.24 -2.64 -21.23
CA SER A 130 0.67 -3.09 -22.55
C SER A 130 1.15 -1.90 -23.37
N ASN A 131 2.05 -2.16 -24.31
CA ASN A 131 2.50 -1.21 -25.31
C ASN A 131 1.48 -0.97 -26.43
N TYR A 132 0.36 -1.71 -26.42
CA TYR A 132 -0.79 -1.48 -27.30
C TYR A 132 -1.83 -0.58 -26.65
N ASP A 133 -2.64 0.07 -27.48
CA ASP A 133 -3.73 0.91 -27.02
C ASP A 133 -4.71 0.12 -26.13
N CYS A 134 -4.97 0.65 -24.95
CA CYS A 134 -5.89 0.07 -23.98
C CYS A 134 -7.35 0.49 -24.23
N ILE A 135 -7.65 1.22 -25.32
CA ILE A 135 -9.01 1.35 -25.85
C ILE A 135 -9.49 -0.02 -26.33
N ASN A 136 -10.05 -0.79 -25.40
CA ASN A 136 -10.34 -2.21 -25.54
C ASN A 136 -11.78 -2.57 -25.13
N SER A 137 -12.65 -1.57 -25.00
CA SER A 137 -14.06 -1.83 -24.64
C SER A 137 -14.72 -2.74 -25.67
N HIS A 138 -15.67 -3.53 -25.18
CA HIS A 138 -16.49 -4.36 -26.07
C HIS A 138 -17.22 -3.55 -27.14
N TRP A 139 -17.67 -2.33 -26.82
CA TRP A 139 -18.33 -1.45 -27.78
C TRP A 139 -17.46 -1.17 -29.02
N PHE A 140 -16.17 -0.85 -28.83
CA PHE A 140 -15.25 -0.59 -29.93
C PHE A 140 -14.83 -1.89 -30.64
N GLU A 141 -14.44 -2.90 -29.87
CA GLU A 141 -13.94 -4.18 -30.40
C GLU A 141 -15.02 -4.99 -31.13
N SER A 142 -16.29 -4.90 -30.72
CA SER A 142 -17.39 -5.61 -31.39
C SER A 142 -17.71 -5.05 -32.78
N GLN A 143 -17.49 -3.76 -32.99
CA GLN A 143 -17.67 -3.09 -34.29
C GLN A 143 -16.44 -3.29 -35.19
N GLY A 144 -15.25 -3.07 -34.63
CA GLY A 144 -13.97 -3.18 -35.31
C GLY A 144 -13.50 -4.62 -35.53
N GLY A 145 -14.03 -5.56 -34.74
CA GLY A 145 -13.69 -6.98 -34.64
C GLY A 145 -12.42 -7.26 -33.85
N TYR A 146 -12.51 -8.21 -32.93
CA TYR A 146 -11.42 -8.61 -32.04
C TYR A 146 -10.19 -9.12 -32.80
N ARG A 147 -9.01 -8.65 -32.41
CA ARG A 147 -7.72 -9.14 -32.89
C ARG A 147 -6.93 -9.72 -31.71
N TYR A 148 -6.19 -10.80 -31.95
CA TYR A 148 -5.29 -11.39 -30.94
C TYR A 148 -3.85 -10.91 -31.10
N GLU A 149 -3.31 -10.99 -32.32
CA GLU A 149 -1.93 -10.56 -32.57
C GLU A 149 -1.83 -9.04 -32.54
N GLU A 150 -0.79 -8.51 -31.89
CA GLU A 150 -0.46 -7.09 -31.84
C GLU A 150 -1.60 -6.22 -31.27
N SER A 151 -2.12 -6.61 -30.09
CA SER A 151 -3.25 -5.93 -29.47
C SER A 151 -3.27 -6.12 -27.96
N TYR A 152 -3.83 -5.14 -27.26
CA TYR A 152 -4.07 -5.24 -25.81
C TYR A 152 -4.95 -6.45 -25.47
N PHE A 153 -5.98 -6.72 -26.28
CA PHE A 153 -6.84 -7.88 -26.11
C PHE A 153 -6.04 -9.20 -26.13
N GLY A 154 -5.06 -9.30 -27.03
CA GLY A 154 -4.14 -10.43 -27.09
C GLY A 154 -3.32 -10.60 -25.82
N ASP A 155 -2.75 -9.51 -25.31
CA ASP A 155 -1.96 -9.52 -24.08
C ASP A 155 -2.82 -9.93 -22.88
N MET A 156 -4.07 -9.47 -22.82
CA MET A 156 -5.02 -9.88 -21.79
C MET A 156 -5.34 -11.39 -21.87
N VAL A 157 -5.58 -11.91 -23.07
CA VAL A 157 -5.79 -13.35 -23.31
C VAL A 157 -4.56 -14.16 -22.86
N ASP A 158 -3.36 -13.64 -23.09
CA ASP A 158 -2.11 -14.26 -22.70
C ASP A 158 -1.89 -14.21 -21.18
N SER A 159 -2.14 -13.07 -20.54
CA SER A 159 -2.04 -12.87 -19.09
C SER A 159 -2.99 -13.78 -18.32
N LEU A 160 -4.25 -13.90 -18.74
CA LEU A 160 -5.23 -14.83 -18.15
C LEU A 160 -4.95 -16.31 -18.51
N ASN A 161 -3.89 -16.57 -19.28
CA ASN A 161 -3.51 -17.89 -19.79
C ASN A 161 -4.65 -18.60 -20.52
N LEU A 162 -5.48 -17.86 -21.24
CA LEU A 162 -6.58 -18.39 -22.06
C LEU A 162 -6.04 -18.97 -23.37
N ASN A 163 -6.75 -19.94 -23.94
CA ASN A 163 -6.45 -20.46 -25.28
C ASN A 163 -7.10 -19.54 -26.35
N PRO A 164 -6.32 -18.85 -27.20
CA PRO A 164 -6.87 -17.90 -28.17
C PRO A 164 -7.89 -18.53 -29.12
N ALA A 165 -7.68 -19.78 -29.55
CA ALA A 165 -8.63 -20.47 -30.44
C ALA A 165 -10.00 -20.69 -29.76
N ARG A 166 -10.02 -20.94 -28.44
CA ARG A 166 -11.26 -21.09 -27.67
C ARG A 166 -11.95 -19.75 -27.44
N VAL A 167 -11.17 -18.69 -27.17
CA VAL A 167 -11.68 -17.32 -27.10
C VAL A 167 -12.36 -16.92 -28.42
N LYS A 168 -11.70 -17.13 -29.57
CA LYS A 168 -12.29 -16.89 -30.89
C LYS A 168 -13.60 -17.64 -31.09
N LYS A 169 -13.67 -18.90 -30.66
CA LYS A 169 -14.89 -19.71 -30.78
C LYS A 169 -16.05 -19.09 -29.99
N ILE A 170 -15.81 -18.56 -28.79
CA ILE A 170 -16.85 -17.93 -27.97
C ILE A 170 -17.28 -16.59 -28.55
N LEU A 171 -16.34 -15.76 -29.01
CA LEU A 171 -16.66 -14.48 -29.66
C LEU A 171 -17.51 -14.69 -30.93
N THR A 172 -17.08 -15.60 -31.80
CA THR A 172 -17.81 -15.91 -33.05
C THR A 172 -19.17 -16.58 -32.79
N LYS A 173 -19.30 -17.41 -31.76
CA LYS A 173 -20.58 -17.99 -31.33
C LYS A 173 -21.59 -16.91 -30.95
N HIS A 174 -21.15 -15.80 -30.36
CA HIS A 174 -21.98 -14.65 -30.01
C HIS A 174 -22.06 -13.58 -31.11
N GLY A 175 -21.61 -13.90 -32.34
CA GLY A 175 -21.79 -13.04 -33.52
C GLY A 175 -20.70 -11.99 -33.73
N TYR A 176 -19.64 -11.95 -32.91
CA TYR A 176 -18.56 -10.98 -33.07
C TYR A 176 -17.56 -11.41 -34.14
N LYS A 177 -17.06 -10.42 -34.89
CA LYS A 177 -15.98 -10.63 -35.85
C LYS A 177 -14.66 -10.80 -35.09
N ALA A 178 -13.82 -11.71 -35.58
CA ALA A 178 -12.48 -11.94 -35.04
C ALA A 178 -11.46 -12.06 -36.19
N TYR A 179 -10.55 -11.09 -36.27
CA TYR A 179 -9.61 -10.91 -37.37
C TYR A 179 -8.23 -11.48 -37.07
N GLY A 180 -7.53 -11.90 -38.13
CA GLY A 180 -6.19 -12.46 -38.01
C GLY A 180 -6.18 -13.85 -37.35
N ARG A 181 -4.99 -14.23 -36.86
CA ARG A 181 -4.72 -15.58 -36.36
C ARG A 181 -4.98 -15.66 -34.86
N PHE A 182 -5.71 -16.70 -34.47
CA PHE A 182 -5.91 -17.09 -33.08
C PHE A 182 -5.33 -18.50 -32.91
N PRO A 183 -4.07 -18.63 -32.51
CA PRO A 183 -3.40 -19.93 -32.46
C PRO A 183 -4.05 -20.83 -31.39
N ASN A 184 -4.13 -22.12 -31.68
CA ASN A 184 -4.60 -23.11 -30.70
C ASN A 184 -3.46 -23.51 -29.76
N ARG A 185 -3.38 -22.87 -28.60
CA ARG A 185 -2.38 -23.16 -27.56
C ARG A 185 -2.88 -24.26 -26.62
N LYS A 186 -2.81 -25.52 -27.07
CA LYS A 186 -3.34 -26.68 -26.33
C LYS A 186 -2.72 -26.87 -24.93
N ASN A 187 -1.48 -26.45 -24.75
CA ASN A 187 -0.77 -26.48 -23.47
C ASN A 187 -1.41 -25.60 -22.37
N ARG A 188 -2.28 -24.64 -22.74
CA ARG A 188 -3.02 -23.79 -21.81
C ARG A 188 -4.35 -24.40 -21.34
N ASN A 189 -4.87 -25.39 -22.04
CA ASN A 189 -6.16 -25.99 -21.71
C ASN A 189 -6.11 -26.64 -20.32
N GLY A 190 -7.05 -26.28 -19.45
CA GLY A 190 -7.10 -26.71 -18.05
C GLY A 190 -6.17 -25.92 -17.13
N ARG A 191 -5.48 -24.90 -17.65
CA ARG A 191 -4.58 -24.00 -16.91
C ARG A 191 -5.01 -22.55 -17.05
N GLU A 192 -6.21 -22.28 -17.53
CA GLU A 192 -6.77 -20.93 -17.58
C GLU A 192 -6.91 -20.35 -16.18
N GLN A 193 -6.70 -19.04 -16.02
CA GLN A 193 -6.91 -18.38 -14.72
C GLN A 193 -8.39 -18.20 -14.41
N VAL A 194 -9.21 -17.96 -15.44
CA VAL A 194 -10.66 -17.67 -15.30
C VAL A 194 -11.47 -18.58 -16.21
N SER A 195 -12.81 -18.60 -16.07
CA SER A 195 -13.67 -19.27 -17.05
C SER A 195 -13.76 -18.45 -18.35
N TYR A 196 -14.03 -19.13 -19.47
CA TYR A 196 -14.20 -18.39 -20.71
C TYR A 196 -15.53 -17.64 -20.76
N GLU A 197 -16.52 -18.15 -20.04
CA GLU A 197 -17.85 -17.55 -19.86
C GLU A 197 -17.74 -16.24 -19.07
N GLN A 198 -17.10 -16.24 -17.89
CA GLN A 198 -16.85 -15.01 -17.13
C GLN A 198 -15.99 -14.03 -17.93
N PHE A 199 -14.95 -14.50 -18.63
CA PHE A 199 -14.15 -13.62 -19.50
C PHE A 199 -15.01 -12.94 -20.56
N TYR A 200 -15.94 -13.65 -21.18
CA TYR A 200 -16.85 -13.07 -22.16
C TYR A 200 -17.85 -12.08 -21.53
N GLU A 201 -18.45 -12.44 -20.40
CA GLU A 201 -19.37 -11.57 -19.66
C GLU A 201 -18.68 -10.27 -19.23
N GLU A 202 -17.43 -10.38 -18.76
CA GLU A 202 -16.65 -9.24 -18.33
C GLU A 202 -16.32 -8.27 -19.47
N LEU A 203 -16.02 -8.81 -20.66
CA LEU A 203 -15.84 -7.98 -21.86
C LEU A 203 -17.12 -7.20 -22.15
N ILE A 204 -18.27 -7.86 -22.26
CA ILE A 204 -19.51 -7.20 -22.67
C ILE A 204 -20.05 -6.21 -21.63
N ASN A 205 -19.72 -6.43 -20.36
CA ASN A 205 -20.09 -5.54 -19.26
C ASN A 205 -19.15 -4.34 -19.11
N SER A 206 -18.06 -4.27 -19.89
CA SER A 206 -17.15 -3.14 -19.88
C SER A 206 -17.80 -1.87 -20.41
N CYS A 207 -18.16 -0.96 -19.51
CA CYS A 207 -18.86 0.29 -19.82
C CYS A 207 -17.92 1.42 -20.24
N CYS A 208 -16.62 1.34 -19.90
CA CYS A 208 -15.63 2.35 -20.22
C CYS A 208 -14.85 1.98 -21.50
N GLY A 209 -14.42 2.99 -22.26
CA GLY A 209 -13.73 2.85 -23.54
C GLY A 209 -12.31 2.29 -23.42
N ALA A 210 -11.59 2.68 -22.36
CA ALA A 210 -10.19 2.33 -22.14
C ALA A 210 -10.00 1.70 -20.76
N ASN A 211 -9.71 0.40 -20.71
CA ASN A 211 -9.62 -0.34 -19.45
C ASN A 211 -8.35 -1.18 -19.40
N LEU A 212 -7.88 -1.37 -18.18
CA LEU A 212 -6.83 -2.32 -17.88
C LEU A 212 -7.43 -3.60 -17.29
N LEU A 213 -6.84 -4.75 -17.62
CA LEU A 213 -7.04 -5.97 -16.84
C LEU A 213 -6.48 -5.70 -15.44
N THR A 214 -7.36 -5.75 -14.45
CA THR A 214 -7.06 -5.40 -13.08
C THR A 214 -7.41 -6.57 -12.18
N TYR A 215 -6.44 -7.01 -11.40
CA TYR A 215 -6.65 -7.98 -10.33
C TYR A 215 -6.82 -7.23 -9.01
N ILE A 216 -7.76 -7.69 -8.18
CA ILE A 216 -8.06 -7.06 -6.89
C ILE A 216 -7.69 -7.98 -5.73
N GLY A 217 -7.36 -7.36 -4.61
CA GLY A 217 -6.88 -8.03 -3.41
C GLY A 217 -6.81 -7.06 -2.24
N ARG A 218 -6.42 -7.57 -1.08
CA ARG A 218 -6.03 -6.74 0.07
C ARG A 218 -4.59 -7.04 0.46
N VAL A 219 -3.89 -6.06 1.01
CA VAL A 219 -2.51 -6.21 1.48
C VAL A 219 -2.38 -5.72 2.90
N ASN A 220 -1.55 -6.40 3.70
CA ASN A 220 -1.24 -5.95 5.03
C ASN A 220 -0.12 -4.89 4.99
N LEU A 221 -0.33 -3.73 5.63
CA LEU A 221 0.66 -2.65 5.62
C LEU A 221 1.99 -3.05 6.26
N LYS A 222 1.94 -3.92 7.29
CA LYS A 222 3.16 -4.42 7.92
C LYS A 222 4.04 -5.18 6.94
N GLU A 223 3.45 -6.01 6.09
CA GLU A 223 4.19 -6.76 5.07
C GLU A 223 4.82 -5.82 4.03
N LEU A 224 4.10 -4.78 3.61
CA LEU A 224 4.65 -3.74 2.72
C LEU A 224 5.84 -3.02 3.35
N TYR A 225 5.69 -2.64 4.63
CA TYR A 225 6.73 -1.95 5.37
C TYR A 225 7.96 -2.84 5.56
N GLU A 226 7.79 -4.10 5.97
CA GLU A 226 8.86 -5.09 6.14
C GLU A 226 9.59 -5.36 4.81
N ALA A 227 8.87 -5.39 3.68
CA ALA A 227 9.44 -5.46 2.34
C ALA A 227 10.15 -4.18 1.88
N GLY A 228 10.15 -3.12 2.69
CA GLY A 228 10.75 -1.83 2.36
C GLY A 228 10.04 -1.13 1.20
N PHE A 229 8.76 -1.45 0.97
CA PHE A 229 7.97 -1.01 -0.17
C PHE A 229 8.57 -1.36 -1.54
N SER A 230 9.55 -2.28 -1.60
CA SER A 230 10.10 -2.80 -2.85
C SER A 230 9.61 -4.22 -3.10
N LEU A 231 8.74 -4.36 -4.08
CA LEU A 231 8.08 -5.62 -4.41
C LEU A 231 8.58 -6.14 -5.77
N GLU A 232 9.03 -7.40 -5.83
CA GLU A 232 9.36 -8.07 -7.09
C GLU A 232 8.11 -8.72 -7.70
N GLU A 233 7.30 -9.37 -6.86
CA GLU A 233 6.16 -10.15 -7.30
C GLU A 233 5.03 -10.15 -6.28
N VAL A 234 3.84 -10.49 -6.75
CA VAL A 234 2.65 -10.72 -5.92
C VAL A 234 2.00 -12.04 -6.29
N VAL A 235 1.40 -12.69 -5.30
CA VAL A 235 0.60 -13.90 -5.48
C VAL A 235 -0.82 -13.61 -5.03
N ILE A 236 -1.74 -13.66 -5.99
CA ILE A 236 -3.17 -13.45 -5.76
C ILE A 236 -3.82 -14.82 -5.59
N PRO A 237 -4.46 -15.09 -4.45
CA PRO A 237 -4.97 -16.42 -4.15
C PRO A 237 -6.14 -16.79 -5.06
N LYS A 238 -6.32 -18.09 -5.28
CA LYS A 238 -7.54 -18.65 -5.86
C LYS A 238 -8.77 -18.12 -5.10
N GLY A 239 -9.82 -17.78 -5.84
CA GLY A 239 -11.09 -17.27 -5.30
C GLY A 239 -11.18 -15.75 -5.28
N ASN A 240 -10.06 -15.02 -5.35
CA ASN A 240 -10.08 -13.59 -5.65
C ASN A 240 -10.55 -13.35 -7.09
N CYS A 241 -10.85 -12.09 -7.39
CA CYS A 241 -11.37 -11.71 -8.69
C CYS A 241 -10.38 -10.83 -9.49
N CYS A 242 -10.62 -10.81 -10.80
CA CYS A 242 -10.06 -9.81 -11.71
C CYS A 242 -11.13 -9.36 -12.69
N GLY A 243 -10.84 -8.31 -13.44
CA GLY A 243 -11.79 -7.71 -14.39
C GLY A 243 -11.17 -6.56 -15.17
N LEU A 244 -12.01 -5.72 -15.74
CA LEU A 244 -11.59 -4.54 -16.48
C LEU A 244 -11.92 -3.30 -15.66
N PHE A 245 -10.91 -2.46 -15.45
CA PHE A 245 -11.08 -1.19 -14.76
C PHE A 245 -10.25 -0.08 -15.38
N SER A 246 -10.81 1.12 -15.38
CA SER A 246 -10.20 2.35 -15.85
C SER A 246 -10.00 3.29 -14.67
N SER A 247 -8.80 3.29 -14.10
CA SER A 247 -8.44 4.25 -13.08
C SER A 247 -8.34 5.69 -13.64
N THR A 248 -8.17 5.86 -14.95
CA THR A 248 -8.12 7.20 -15.57
C THR A 248 -9.51 7.81 -15.76
N TYR A 249 -10.50 7.03 -16.19
CA TYR A 249 -11.82 7.55 -16.56
C TYR A 249 -12.93 7.21 -15.57
N GLY A 250 -12.67 6.32 -14.60
CA GLY A 250 -13.66 5.94 -13.59
C GLY A 250 -14.77 5.08 -14.18
N GLY A 251 -14.47 3.82 -14.43
CA GLY A 251 -15.44 2.85 -14.95
C GLY A 251 -14.76 1.56 -15.37
N GLY A 252 -15.54 0.59 -15.81
CA GLY A 252 -15.00 -0.73 -16.15
C GLY A 252 -16.11 -1.74 -16.37
N SER A 253 -15.81 -2.99 -16.08
CA SER A 253 -16.74 -4.11 -16.02
C SER A 253 -17.13 -4.42 -14.57
N LEU A 254 -17.59 -5.64 -14.25
CA LEU A 254 -18.11 -5.96 -12.92
C LEU A 254 -17.04 -6.43 -11.91
N LEU A 255 -15.83 -6.72 -12.38
CA LEU A 255 -14.72 -7.33 -11.61
C LEU A 255 -15.10 -8.70 -11.02
N GLU A 256 -15.81 -9.53 -11.80
CA GLU A 256 -16.37 -10.81 -11.33
C GLU A 256 -15.67 -12.05 -11.94
N MET A 257 -14.53 -11.88 -12.61
CA MET A 257 -13.76 -13.04 -13.08
C MET A 257 -13.01 -13.69 -11.92
N GLU A 258 -13.65 -14.68 -11.30
CA GLU A 258 -13.07 -15.48 -10.21
C GLU A 258 -11.85 -16.29 -10.69
N LEU A 259 -10.76 -16.16 -9.95
CA LEU A 259 -9.51 -16.86 -10.19
C LEU A 259 -9.62 -18.33 -9.76
N LYS A 260 -9.42 -19.24 -10.71
CA LYS A 260 -9.52 -20.69 -10.51
C LYS A 260 -8.31 -21.32 -9.82
N LYS A 261 -7.25 -20.55 -9.64
CA LYS A 261 -5.96 -20.93 -9.07
C LYS A 261 -5.21 -19.69 -8.63
N ASP A 262 -4.17 -19.89 -7.83
CA ASP A 262 -3.27 -18.82 -7.45
C ASP A 262 -2.56 -18.25 -8.68
N VAL A 263 -2.45 -16.93 -8.72
CA VAL A 263 -1.86 -16.18 -9.84
C VAL A 263 -0.65 -15.42 -9.33
N ARG A 264 0.53 -15.78 -9.86
CA ARG A 264 1.79 -15.12 -9.57
C ARG A 264 2.09 -14.08 -10.65
N LEU A 265 2.20 -12.81 -10.27
CA LEU A 265 2.43 -11.69 -11.17
C LEU A 265 3.77 -11.02 -10.82
N LYS A 266 4.62 -10.85 -11.83
CA LYS A 266 5.86 -10.08 -11.70
C LYS A 266 5.57 -8.59 -11.82
N LEU A 267 5.99 -7.82 -10.82
CA LEU A 267 5.81 -6.37 -10.76
C LEU A 267 6.97 -5.66 -11.46
N GLU A 268 7.11 -5.95 -12.75
CA GLU A 268 8.08 -5.30 -13.62
C GLU A 268 7.34 -4.68 -14.80
N VAL A 269 7.64 -3.41 -15.07
CA VAL A 269 7.14 -2.69 -16.25
C VAL A 269 8.33 -2.34 -17.14
N LYS A 270 8.35 -2.89 -18.34
CA LYS A 270 9.35 -2.60 -19.38
C LYS A 270 8.61 -2.14 -20.63
N ASP A 271 9.00 -0.99 -21.17
CA ASP A 271 8.41 -0.42 -22.39
C ASP A 271 6.86 -0.37 -22.36
N TYR A 272 6.29 0.07 -21.23
CA TYR A 272 4.84 0.13 -20.98
C TYR A 272 4.14 -1.24 -20.94
N HIS A 273 4.86 -2.35 -20.89
CA HIS A 273 4.30 -3.69 -20.80
C HIS A 273 4.70 -4.36 -19.47
N GLY A 274 3.73 -4.94 -18.77
CA GLY A 274 3.95 -5.61 -17.49
C GLY A 274 2.83 -5.41 -16.49
N PHE A 275 3.13 -5.57 -15.20
CA PHE A 275 2.17 -5.34 -14.12
C PHE A 275 2.66 -4.24 -13.18
N ARG A 276 1.76 -3.34 -12.81
CA ARG A 276 2.00 -2.35 -11.75
C ARG A 276 1.11 -2.62 -10.55
N PHE A 277 1.67 -2.38 -9.37
CA PHE A 277 0.97 -2.47 -8.09
C PHE A 277 0.50 -1.09 -7.65
N ARG A 278 -0.79 -0.96 -7.30
CA ARG A 278 -1.39 0.30 -6.86
C ARG A 278 -2.30 0.05 -5.66
N LEU A 279 -2.35 1.00 -4.74
CA LEU A 279 -3.39 1.03 -3.71
C LEU A 279 -4.68 1.59 -4.32
N ASP A 280 -5.83 1.06 -3.89
CA ASP A 280 -7.12 1.69 -4.23
C ASP A 280 -7.37 2.86 -3.27
N ASP A 281 -7.08 4.08 -3.71
CA ASP A 281 -7.17 5.30 -2.91
C ASP A 281 -8.34 6.19 -3.36
N GLU A 282 -9.39 6.26 -2.55
CA GLU A 282 -10.56 7.12 -2.77
C GLU A 282 -10.24 8.62 -2.75
N ARG A 283 -9.11 9.00 -2.11
CA ARG A 283 -8.67 10.39 -1.96
C ARG A 283 -7.69 10.82 -3.05
N SER A 284 -7.37 9.92 -3.98
CA SER A 284 -6.48 10.24 -5.09
C SER A 284 -7.07 11.35 -5.97
N LYS A 285 -6.24 12.35 -6.29
CA LYS A 285 -6.61 13.44 -7.21
C LYS A 285 -6.45 13.05 -8.68
N TYR A 286 -5.77 11.94 -8.96
CA TYR A 286 -5.30 11.59 -10.30
C TYR A 286 -5.89 10.29 -10.83
N GLU A 287 -6.28 9.37 -9.94
CA GLU A 287 -6.81 8.06 -10.29
C GLU A 287 -8.15 7.84 -9.59
N CYS A 288 -9.13 7.32 -10.32
CA CYS A 288 -10.38 6.83 -9.76
C CYS A 288 -10.14 5.57 -8.93
N SER A 289 -10.83 5.46 -7.81
CA SER A 289 -10.88 4.28 -6.96
C SER A 289 -12.05 3.36 -7.38
N ILE A 290 -11.83 2.05 -7.33
CA ILE A 290 -12.88 1.04 -7.50
C ILE A 290 -13.95 1.23 -6.44
N ARG A 291 -13.54 1.44 -5.18
CA ARG A 291 -14.45 1.68 -4.06
C ARG A 291 -15.42 2.83 -4.32
N HIS A 292 -14.89 3.97 -4.77
CA HIS A 292 -15.71 5.12 -5.14
C HIS A 292 -16.57 4.84 -6.38
N VAL A 293 -15.98 4.33 -7.47
CA VAL A 293 -16.66 4.16 -8.75
C VAL A 293 -17.83 3.18 -8.66
N TYR A 294 -17.66 2.08 -7.91
CA TYR A 294 -18.68 1.04 -7.77
C TYR A 294 -19.52 1.17 -6.49
N GLY A 295 -19.15 2.05 -5.56
CA GLY A 295 -19.84 2.21 -4.28
C GLY A 295 -19.77 0.96 -3.41
N VAL A 296 -18.62 0.27 -3.43
CA VAL A 296 -18.37 -0.98 -2.70
C VAL A 296 -17.58 -0.73 -1.41
N ASP A 297 -17.39 -1.75 -0.58
CA ASP A 297 -16.52 -1.71 0.59
C ASP A 297 -15.27 -2.61 0.39
N ASP A 298 -14.41 -2.67 1.40
CA ASP A 298 -13.13 -3.40 1.32
C ASP A 298 -13.31 -4.92 1.16
N SER A 299 -14.48 -5.49 1.51
CA SER A 299 -14.76 -6.91 1.32
C SER A 299 -14.87 -7.30 -0.16
N PHE A 300 -15.19 -6.34 -1.04
CA PHE A 300 -15.24 -6.54 -2.49
C PHE A 300 -13.88 -6.96 -3.07
N PHE A 301 -12.79 -6.54 -2.44
CA PHE A 301 -11.43 -6.82 -2.91
C PHE A 301 -10.96 -8.26 -2.59
N GLY A 302 -11.79 -9.06 -1.93
CA GLY A 302 -11.50 -10.48 -1.68
C GLY A 302 -10.45 -10.69 -0.59
N GLU A 303 -9.66 -11.76 -0.73
CA GLU A 303 -8.69 -12.17 0.28
C GLU A 303 -7.36 -11.43 0.19
N ARG A 304 -6.55 -11.58 1.24
CA ARG A 304 -5.18 -11.07 1.30
C ARG A 304 -4.31 -11.70 0.23
N ILE A 305 -3.53 -10.88 -0.45
CA ILE A 305 -2.49 -11.32 -1.38
C ILE A 305 -1.18 -11.58 -0.64
N SER A 306 -0.29 -12.39 -1.22
CA SER A 306 1.07 -12.56 -0.69
C SER A 306 2.07 -11.73 -1.49
N LEU A 307 3.02 -11.13 -0.77
CA LEU A 307 4.08 -10.31 -1.35
C LEU A 307 5.40 -11.07 -1.46
N VAL A 308 6.17 -10.78 -2.50
CA VAL A 308 7.57 -11.19 -2.63
C VAL A 308 8.42 -9.93 -2.75
N ALA A 309 9.23 -9.66 -1.74
CA ALA A 309 10.15 -8.52 -1.70
C ALA A 309 11.26 -8.66 -2.75
N SER A 310 11.78 -7.53 -3.24
CA SER A 310 12.92 -7.46 -4.18
C SER A 310 14.28 -7.70 -3.54
#